data_AF-A0A7X9D8E8-F1
#
_entry.id   AF-A0A7X9D8E8-F1
#
_cell.length_a   1.000
_cell.length_b   1.000
_cell.length_c   1.000
_cell.angle_alpha   90.00
_cell.angle_beta   90.00
_cell.angle_gamma   90.00
#
_symmetry.space_group_name_H-M   'P 1'
#
loop_
_entity.id
_entity.type
_entity.pdbx_description
1 polymer ?
#
loop_
_entity_poly.entity_id
_entity_poly.type
_entity_poly.pdbx_seq_one_letter_code
_entity_poly.pdbx_strand_id
1 'polypeptide(L)'
;ETRYSCFHGYPPLGGRPACHGHASPLSIVPALATSCNSFFCYGLNAMLSNREKYTDVNEAFDVWKSYLNKMGYGDRLGVDLPSEKKGFIPNSKFYNKVLKRNNWNAHNIISIAIGQGEILATPVQIANFAAVVANRGYYYVPHVVHERKGAPLDTLYTRKRYADIDRSIFEIIAQGMANAVTGGTCRTANLLPEIEVCGKTGTSQNPHGDDHSLFMGFAPKDNPRVAIAVVVENGRFGASNAVPIGRLMLQKFFNDSIPETDKWLENRIVNTTILPHIYTRELSIVKNDSLQNKK
;
A
#
# COMPACT_ATOMS: atom_id res chain seq x y z
N GLU A 1 -15.44 -19.76 5.61
CA GLU A 1 -14.48 -18.81 5.01
C GLU A 1 -15.14 -18.14 3.81
N THR A 2 -15.24 -16.80 3.78
CA THR A 2 -15.83 -16.06 2.65
C THR A 2 -14.94 -16.18 1.41
N ARG A 3 -15.56 -16.45 0.25
CA ARG A 3 -14.86 -16.57 -1.04
C ARG A 3 -15.59 -15.76 -2.10
N TYR A 4 -14.82 -15.10 -2.96
CA TYR A 4 -15.34 -14.32 -4.07
C TYR A 4 -14.73 -14.77 -5.39
N SER A 5 -15.46 -14.59 -6.49
CA SER A 5 -14.99 -14.88 -7.84
C SER A 5 -14.15 -13.71 -8.39
N CYS A 6 -13.18 -14.03 -9.25
CA CYS A 6 -12.44 -13.09 -10.07
C CYS A 6 -12.39 -13.64 -11.49
N PHE A 7 -12.80 -12.85 -12.47
CA PHE A 7 -12.70 -13.20 -13.89
C PHE A 7 -11.85 -12.14 -14.59
N HIS A 8 -10.56 -12.11 -14.23
CA HIS A 8 -9.61 -11.05 -14.62
C HIS A 8 -10.06 -9.62 -14.26
N GLY A 9 -10.87 -9.51 -13.21
CA GLY A 9 -11.44 -8.24 -12.75
C GLY A 9 -12.71 -8.46 -11.95
N TYR A 10 -13.34 -7.35 -11.56
CA TYR A 10 -14.58 -7.35 -10.76
C TYR A 10 -15.83 -7.57 -11.65
N PRO A 11 -16.48 -8.75 -11.60
CA PRO A 11 -17.54 -9.10 -12.55
C PRO A 11 -18.77 -8.18 -12.56
N PRO A 12 -19.28 -7.68 -11.40
CA PRO A 12 -20.46 -6.81 -11.37
C PRO A 12 -20.33 -5.52 -12.19
N LEU A 13 -19.09 -5.09 -12.49
CA LEU A 13 -18.81 -3.92 -13.32
C LEU A 13 -18.05 -4.30 -14.59
N GLY A 14 -18.41 -5.43 -15.21
CA GLY A 14 -17.86 -5.85 -16.50
C GLY A 14 -16.36 -6.14 -16.46
N GLY A 15 -15.84 -6.61 -15.31
CA GLY A 15 -14.42 -6.89 -15.12
C GLY A 15 -13.58 -5.67 -14.74
N ARG A 16 -14.19 -4.57 -14.29
CA ARG A 16 -13.47 -3.36 -13.84
C ARG A 16 -13.67 -3.10 -12.33
N PRO A 17 -12.61 -2.82 -11.56
CA PRO A 17 -11.20 -2.79 -11.95
C PRO A 17 -10.68 -4.16 -12.42
N ALA A 18 -9.80 -4.13 -13.42
CA ALA A 18 -9.19 -5.32 -14.00
C ALA A 18 -8.23 -5.97 -13.00
N CYS A 19 -7.95 -7.26 -13.18
CA CYS A 19 -7.09 -8.04 -12.30
C CYS A 19 -6.15 -8.92 -13.10
N HIS A 20 -4.94 -9.14 -12.57
CA HIS A 20 -4.00 -10.10 -13.12
C HIS A 20 -4.52 -11.54 -12.95
N GLY A 21 -3.97 -12.48 -13.72
CA GLY A 21 -4.34 -13.89 -13.65
C GLY A 21 -3.94 -14.53 -12.32
N HIS A 22 -4.88 -15.20 -11.67
CA HIS A 22 -4.67 -16.02 -10.47
C HIS A 22 -5.84 -16.98 -10.28
N ALA A 23 -5.72 -17.95 -9.36
CA ALA A 23 -6.80 -18.88 -9.02
C ALA A 23 -8.06 -18.15 -8.52
N SER A 24 -9.23 -18.69 -8.87
CA SER A 24 -10.55 -18.15 -8.53
C SER A 24 -11.58 -19.29 -8.46
N PRO A 25 -12.56 -19.25 -7.54
CA PRO A 25 -12.76 -18.24 -6.50
C PRO A 25 -11.69 -18.34 -5.41
N LEU A 26 -11.52 -17.27 -4.63
CA LEU A 26 -10.47 -17.19 -3.62
C LEU A 26 -10.94 -16.51 -2.33
N SER A 27 -10.31 -16.89 -1.22
CA SER A 27 -10.50 -16.26 0.09
C SER A 27 -9.50 -15.12 0.32
N ILE A 28 -9.55 -14.48 1.48
CA ILE A 28 -8.76 -13.27 1.78
C ILE A 28 -7.24 -13.49 1.71
N VAL A 29 -6.73 -14.62 2.19
CA VAL A 29 -5.28 -14.92 2.21
C VAL A 29 -4.69 -14.98 0.79
N PRO A 30 -5.21 -15.82 -0.13
CA PRO A 30 -4.74 -15.80 -1.51
C PRO A 30 -5.06 -14.46 -2.21
N ALA A 31 -6.15 -13.77 -1.87
CA ALA A 31 -6.46 -12.46 -2.45
C ALA A 31 -5.42 -11.39 -2.08
N LEU A 32 -4.94 -11.38 -0.84
CA LEU A 32 -3.83 -10.53 -0.41
C LEU A 32 -2.53 -10.90 -1.13
N ALA A 33 -2.25 -12.20 -1.24
CA ALA A 33 -1.03 -12.72 -1.87
C ALA A 33 -0.92 -12.35 -3.36
N THR A 34 -2.03 -12.42 -4.10
CA THR A 34 -2.08 -12.15 -5.54
C THR A 34 -2.58 -10.75 -5.88
N SER A 35 -2.89 -9.93 -4.88
CA SER A 35 -3.44 -8.58 -5.06
C SER A 35 -4.74 -8.56 -5.86
N CYS A 36 -5.69 -9.43 -5.51
CA CYS A 36 -6.94 -9.58 -6.26
C CYS A 36 -7.88 -8.37 -6.09
N ASN A 37 -7.99 -7.54 -7.12
CA ASN A 37 -8.89 -6.38 -7.12
C ASN A 37 -10.36 -6.76 -6.90
N SER A 38 -10.82 -7.85 -7.52
CA SER A 38 -12.22 -8.33 -7.41
C SER A 38 -12.60 -8.63 -5.96
N PHE A 39 -11.74 -9.31 -5.20
CA PHE A 39 -12.02 -9.69 -3.81
C PHE A 39 -12.30 -8.46 -2.93
N PHE A 40 -11.44 -7.43 -3.02
CA PHE A 40 -11.61 -6.21 -2.23
C PHE A 40 -12.83 -5.39 -2.68
N CYS A 41 -13.14 -5.36 -3.98
CA CYS A 41 -14.36 -4.73 -4.50
C CYS A 41 -15.63 -5.41 -3.96
N TYR A 42 -15.67 -6.75 -3.94
CA TYR A 42 -16.75 -7.50 -3.29
C TYR A 42 -16.83 -7.21 -1.79
N GLY A 43 -15.69 -7.14 -1.10
CA GLY A 43 -15.61 -6.81 0.32
C GLY A 43 -16.19 -5.44 0.64
N LEU A 44 -15.80 -4.40 -0.12
CA LEU A 44 -16.36 -3.05 0.04
C LEU A 44 -17.87 -3.04 -0.23
N ASN A 45 -18.29 -3.68 -1.32
CA ASN A 45 -19.72 -3.76 -1.65
C ASN A 45 -20.52 -4.46 -0.54
N ALA A 46 -20.04 -5.61 -0.05
CA ALA A 46 -20.68 -6.36 1.02
C ALA A 46 -20.77 -5.55 2.33
N MET A 47 -19.75 -4.75 2.66
CA MET A 47 -19.78 -3.88 3.83
C MET A 47 -20.81 -2.75 3.66
N LEU A 48 -20.79 -2.04 2.53
CA LEU A 48 -21.64 -0.86 2.33
C LEU A 48 -23.10 -1.18 2.03
N SER A 49 -23.40 -2.40 1.56
CA SER A 49 -24.76 -2.89 1.34
C SER A 49 -25.37 -3.60 2.54
N ASN A 50 -24.62 -3.82 3.62
CA ASN A 50 -25.13 -4.54 4.80
C ASN A 50 -26.14 -3.68 5.58
N ARG A 51 -27.43 -3.93 5.35
CA ARG A 51 -28.55 -3.26 6.04
C ARG A 51 -28.94 -3.90 7.37
N GLU A 52 -28.39 -5.06 7.70
CA GLU A 52 -28.54 -5.66 9.04
C GLU A 52 -27.66 -4.92 10.06
N LYS A 53 -26.49 -4.42 9.62
CA LYS A 53 -25.52 -3.76 10.48
C LYS A 53 -25.58 -2.23 10.44
N TYR A 54 -25.95 -1.64 9.30
CA TYR A 54 -25.94 -0.19 9.11
C TYR A 54 -27.28 0.28 8.55
N THR A 55 -27.73 1.44 9.00
CA THR A 55 -28.99 2.07 8.58
C THR A 55 -28.96 2.39 7.08
N ASP A 56 -27.85 2.94 6.60
CA ASP A 56 -27.66 3.30 5.20
C ASP A 56 -26.19 3.23 4.75
N VAL A 57 -25.94 3.61 3.50
CA VAL A 57 -24.60 3.62 2.90
C VAL A 57 -23.69 4.69 3.51
N ASN A 58 -24.23 5.81 3.97
CA ASN A 58 -23.47 6.92 4.54
C ASN A 58 -22.89 6.52 5.88
N GLU A 59 -23.71 5.91 6.74
CA GLU A 59 -23.28 5.35 8.03
C GLU A 59 -22.21 4.26 7.82
N ALA A 60 -22.47 3.29 6.95
CA ALA A 60 -21.52 2.22 6.66
C ALA A 60 -20.16 2.76 6.17
N PHE A 61 -20.19 3.80 5.34
CA PHE A 61 -18.99 4.41 4.79
C PHE A 61 -18.21 5.26 5.80
N ASP A 62 -18.90 5.98 6.68
CA ASP A 62 -18.24 6.73 7.76
C ASP A 62 -17.61 5.78 8.80
N VAL A 63 -18.21 4.59 9.03
CA VAL A 63 -17.59 3.51 9.80
C VAL A 63 -16.33 2.97 9.10
N TRP A 64 -16.39 2.73 7.78
CA TRP A 64 -15.21 2.34 7.00
C TRP A 64 -14.08 3.35 7.13
N LYS A 65 -14.38 4.65 7.00
CA LYS A 65 -13.41 5.72 7.22
C LYS A 65 -12.86 5.72 8.65
N SER A 66 -13.71 5.50 9.66
CA SER A 66 -13.29 5.46 11.06
C SER A 66 -12.19 4.43 11.30
N TYR A 67 -12.32 3.22 10.71
CA TYR A 67 -11.26 2.21 10.78
C TYR A 67 -9.95 2.69 10.16
N LEU A 68 -9.98 3.32 8.98
CA LEU A 68 -8.78 3.88 8.35
C LEU A 68 -8.11 4.95 9.23
N ASN A 69 -8.91 5.84 9.82
CA ASN A 69 -8.42 6.88 10.74
C ASN A 69 -7.76 6.27 11.98
N LYS A 70 -8.34 5.23 12.58
CA LYS A 70 -7.75 4.52 13.73
C LYS A 70 -6.44 3.81 13.38
N MET A 71 -6.23 3.48 12.12
CA MET A 71 -4.96 2.91 11.60
C MET A 71 -3.95 4.00 11.18
N GLY A 72 -4.28 5.28 11.34
CA GLY A 72 -3.39 6.41 11.11
C GLY A 72 -3.49 7.08 9.74
N TYR A 73 -4.48 6.74 8.91
CA TYR A 73 -4.72 7.41 7.64
C TYR A 73 -5.63 8.63 7.78
N GLY A 74 -5.57 9.55 6.82
CA GLY A 74 -6.52 10.67 6.68
C GLY A 74 -6.29 11.86 7.61
N ASP A 75 -5.48 11.68 8.66
CA ASP A 75 -5.05 12.71 9.59
C ASP A 75 -3.53 12.68 9.80
N ARG A 76 -2.98 13.76 10.35
CA ARG A 76 -1.56 13.80 10.77
C ARG A 76 -1.32 12.79 11.89
N LEU A 77 -0.27 11.98 11.77
CA LEU A 77 0.14 11.04 12.82
C LEU A 77 0.70 11.79 14.04
N GLY A 78 1.38 12.92 13.79
CA GLY A 78 2.10 13.70 14.79
C GLY A 78 3.60 13.37 14.83
N VAL A 79 4.20 13.06 13.68
CA VAL A 79 5.67 12.84 13.59
C VAL A 79 6.42 14.12 13.96
N ASP A 80 7.58 13.98 14.59
CA ASP A 80 8.50 15.07 14.96
C ASP A 80 9.32 15.60 13.78
N LEU A 81 8.69 15.69 12.60
CA LEU A 81 9.27 16.25 11.39
C LEU A 81 8.40 17.42 10.87
N PRO A 82 9.02 18.47 10.30
CA PRO A 82 8.26 19.56 9.72
C PRO A 82 7.44 19.10 8.51
N SER A 83 6.40 19.85 8.19
CA SER A 83 5.64 19.70 6.93
C SER A 83 4.85 18.39 6.77
N GLU A 84 4.45 17.74 7.86
CA GLU A 84 3.55 16.58 7.79
C GLU A 84 2.22 16.93 7.07
N LYS A 85 1.95 16.21 5.99
CA LYS A 85 0.66 16.26 5.27
C LYS A 85 -0.28 15.20 5.86
N LYS A 86 -1.56 15.54 5.95
CA LYS A 86 -2.60 14.66 6.52
C LYS A 86 -3.08 13.54 5.58
N GLY A 87 -2.71 13.58 4.30
CA GLY A 87 -3.34 12.74 3.27
C GLY A 87 -4.81 13.15 3.02
N PHE A 88 -5.62 12.24 2.51
CA PHE A 88 -7.06 12.47 2.32
C PHE A 88 -7.81 11.13 2.27
N ILE A 89 -8.74 10.94 3.22
CA ILE A 89 -9.71 9.85 3.19
C ILE A 89 -11.13 10.46 3.07
N PRO A 90 -11.87 10.17 1.99
CA PRO A 90 -13.20 10.72 1.77
C PRO A 90 -14.19 10.22 2.82
N ASN A 91 -15.22 11.02 3.10
CA ASN A 91 -16.35 10.65 3.96
C ASN A 91 -17.67 10.68 3.17
N SER A 92 -18.76 10.28 3.81
CA SER A 92 -20.08 10.24 3.18
C SER A 92 -20.50 11.60 2.61
N LYS A 93 -20.28 12.68 3.36
CA LYS A 93 -20.59 14.06 2.94
C LYS A 93 -19.86 14.47 1.66
N PHE A 94 -18.60 14.06 1.51
CA PHE A 94 -17.83 14.31 0.30
C PHE A 94 -18.49 13.66 -0.92
N TYR A 95 -18.82 12.37 -0.85
CA TYR A 95 -19.46 11.69 -1.98
C TYR A 95 -20.89 12.15 -2.23
N ASN A 96 -21.65 12.51 -1.19
CA ASN A 96 -22.97 13.12 -1.36
C ASN A 96 -22.90 14.39 -2.21
N LYS A 97 -21.88 15.22 -1.97
CA LYS A 97 -21.65 16.45 -2.73
C LYS A 97 -21.21 16.15 -4.17
N VAL A 98 -20.23 15.26 -4.35
CA VAL A 98 -19.66 14.96 -5.68
C VAL A 98 -20.66 14.22 -6.57
N LEU A 99 -21.40 13.26 -6.02
CA LEU A 99 -22.39 12.44 -6.75
C LEU A 99 -23.77 13.09 -6.84
N LYS A 100 -23.96 14.25 -6.18
CA LYS A 100 -25.21 15.03 -6.11
C LYS A 100 -26.42 14.19 -5.69
N ARG A 101 -26.22 13.21 -4.81
CA ARG A 101 -27.26 12.31 -4.26
C ARG A 101 -26.78 11.70 -2.94
N ASN A 102 -27.71 11.28 -2.08
CA ASN A 102 -27.41 10.65 -0.79
C ASN A 102 -27.62 9.12 -0.77
N ASN A 103 -28.09 8.55 -1.87
CA ASN A 103 -28.46 7.13 -2.03
C ASN A 103 -27.54 6.39 -3.03
N TRP A 104 -26.25 6.72 -3.04
CA TRP A 104 -25.25 6.02 -3.85
C TRP A 104 -24.92 4.65 -3.25
N ASN A 105 -24.10 3.85 -3.95
CA ASN A 105 -23.67 2.53 -3.50
C ASN A 105 -22.16 2.32 -3.76
N ALA A 106 -21.63 1.18 -3.33
CA ALA A 106 -20.20 0.88 -3.48
C ALA A 106 -19.72 0.91 -4.94
N HIS A 107 -20.57 0.58 -5.92
CA HIS A 107 -20.19 0.61 -7.34
C HIS A 107 -19.90 2.02 -7.83
N ASN A 108 -20.49 3.06 -7.23
CA ASN A 108 -20.19 4.45 -7.57
C ASN A 108 -18.78 4.87 -7.18
N ILE A 109 -18.17 4.21 -6.19
CA ILE A 109 -16.89 4.58 -5.57
C ILE A 109 -15.91 3.40 -5.50
N ILE A 110 -16.11 2.36 -6.32
CA ILE A 110 -15.49 1.04 -6.13
C ILE A 110 -13.95 1.07 -6.17
N SER A 111 -13.36 2.08 -6.82
CA SER A 111 -11.91 2.28 -6.93
C SER A 111 -11.23 2.40 -5.57
N ILE A 112 -11.91 2.95 -4.56
CA ILE A 112 -11.33 3.09 -3.22
C ILE A 112 -11.07 1.74 -2.54
N ALA A 113 -11.76 0.68 -2.95
CA ALA A 113 -11.57 -0.67 -2.42
C ALA A 113 -10.13 -1.18 -2.62
N ILE A 114 -9.43 -0.63 -3.61
CA ILE A 114 -8.06 -1.01 -3.97
C ILE A 114 -7.07 0.15 -3.75
N GLY A 115 -7.45 1.16 -2.95
CA GLY A 115 -6.59 2.29 -2.61
C GLY A 115 -6.45 3.34 -3.73
N GLN A 116 -7.35 3.35 -4.71
CA GLN A 116 -7.39 4.33 -5.81
C GLN A 116 -8.50 5.37 -5.60
N GLY A 117 -8.72 6.22 -6.60
CA GLY A 117 -9.75 7.27 -6.55
C GLY A 117 -9.26 8.46 -5.74
N GLU A 118 -10.07 8.90 -4.79
CA GLU A 118 -9.79 10.11 -4.01
C GLU A 118 -8.88 9.84 -2.79
N ILE A 119 -8.47 8.60 -2.54
CA ILE A 119 -7.58 8.28 -1.42
C ILE A 119 -6.19 8.88 -1.68
N LEU A 120 -5.69 9.66 -0.72
CA LEU A 120 -4.30 10.10 -0.67
C LEU A 120 -3.67 9.66 0.66
N ALA A 121 -2.50 9.02 0.58
CA ALA A 121 -1.73 8.62 1.75
C ALA A 121 -0.28 9.06 1.60
N THR A 122 0.35 9.46 2.72
CA THR A 122 1.78 9.77 2.73
C THR A 122 2.62 8.51 2.94
N PRO A 123 3.90 8.48 2.50
CA PRO A 123 4.77 7.34 2.76
C PRO A 123 4.89 6.98 4.25
N VAL A 124 4.90 7.98 5.15
CA VAL A 124 4.94 7.73 6.60
C VAL A 124 3.64 7.10 7.12
N GLN A 125 2.47 7.45 6.56
CA GLN A 125 1.21 6.77 6.88
C GLN A 125 1.21 5.31 6.41
N ILE A 126 1.80 5.03 5.24
CA ILE A 126 1.93 3.66 4.71
C ILE A 126 2.89 2.83 5.60
N ALA A 127 4.03 3.41 5.99
CA ALA A 127 4.96 2.76 6.92
C ALA A 127 4.32 2.52 8.30
N ASN A 128 3.54 3.48 8.80
CA ASN A 128 2.78 3.33 10.02
C ASN A 128 1.77 2.18 9.92
N PHE A 129 1.06 2.06 8.80
CA PHE A 129 0.12 0.96 8.60
C PHE A 129 0.83 -0.40 8.56
N ALA A 130 2.03 -0.49 7.96
CA ALA A 130 2.86 -1.70 8.06
C ALA A 130 3.18 -2.04 9.53
N ALA A 131 3.48 -1.02 10.36
CA ALA A 131 3.70 -1.20 11.80
C ALA A 131 2.42 -1.63 12.54
N VAL A 132 1.24 -1.12 12.16
CA VAL A 132 -0.05 -1.57 12.73
C VAL A 132 -0.25 -3.07 12.51
N VAL A 133 0.00 -3.57 11.29
CA VAL A 133 -0.12 -5.00 10.98
C VAL A 133 0.96 -5.80 11.70
N ALA A 134 2.20 -5.32 11.71
CA ALA A 134 3.31 -5.94 12.42
C ALA A 134 2.98 -6.14 13.92
N ASN A 135 2.47 -5.10 14.58
CA ASN A 135 2.09 -5.12 15.99
C ASN A 135 0.72 -5.78 16.25
N ARG A 136 0.04 -6.28 15.22
CA ARG A 136 -1.29 -6.90 15.30
C ARG A 136 -2.36 -5.99 15.92
N GLY A 137 -2.42 -4.74 15.46
CA GLY A 137 -3.55 -3.84 15.71
C GLY A 137 -3.27 -2.62 16.57
N TYR A 138 -2.00 -2.28 16.80
CA TYR A 138 -1.63 -1.01 17.43
C TYR A 138 -0.37 -0.41 16.83
N TYR A 139 -0.14 0.87 17.07
CA TYR A 139 1.10 1.55 16.71
C TYR A 139 1.48 2.57 17.78
N TYR A 140 2.73 3.00 17.74
CA TYR A 140 3.20 4.21 18.40
C TYR A 140 3.41 5.28 17.34
N VAL A 141 3.19 6.54 17.68
CA VAL A 141 3.43 7.63 16.72
C VAL A 141 4.89 7.56 16.25
N PRO A 142 5.14 7.47 14.93
CA PRO A 142 6.51 7.42 14.42
C PRO A 142 7.22 8.72 14.75
N HIS A 143 8.50 8.61 15.12
CA HIS A 143 9.32 9.73 15.53
C HIS A 143 10.80 9.43 15.25
N VAL A 144 11.59 10.47 15.08
CA VAL A 144 13.04 10.41 14.79
C VAL A 144 13.86 10.54 16.06
N VAL A 145 13.41 11.34 17.04
CA VAL A 145 14.15 11.60 18.28
C VAL A 145 14.13 10.36 19.18
N HIS A 146 15.25 9.64 19.24
CA HIS A 146 15.38 8.43 20.07
C HIS A 146 15.44 8.75 21.58
N GLU A 147 16.10 9.83 21.98
CA GLU A 147 16.22 10.22 23.38
C GLU A 147 16.39 11.74 23.55
N ARG A 148 16.02 12.25 24.73
CA ARG A 148 16.29 13.62 25.14
C ARG A 148 17.15 13.60 26.40
N LYS A 149 18.32 14.25 26.35
CA LYS A 149 19.20 14.33 27.52
C LYS A 149 18.49 15.04 28.67
N GLY A 150 18.34 14.35 29.80
CA GLY A 150 17.74 14.90 31.02
C GLY A 150 16.22 15.07 30.99
N ALA A 151 15.51 14.55 29.98
CA ALA A 151 14.05 14.60 29.92
C ALA A 151 13.48 13.32 29.28
N PRO A 152 12.31 12.83 29.74
CA PRO A 152 11.64 11.73 29.05
C PRO A 152 11.18 12.16 27.65
N LEU A 153 11.01 11.18 26.76
CA LEU A 153 10.29 11.40 25.51
C LEU A 153 8.84 11.82 25.79
N ASP A 154 8.26 12.55 24.84
CA ASP A 154 6.83 12.87 24.91
C ASP A 154 6.01 11.57 24.95
N THR A 155 5.01 11.52 25.84
CA THR A 155 4.08 10.40 25.96
C THR A 155 3.35 10.06 24.66
N LEU A 156 3.25 11.02 23.74
CA LEU A 156 2.77 10.82 22.36
C LEU A 156 3.48 9.66 21.66
N TYR A 157 4.79 9.52 21.89
CA TYR A 157 5.67 8.56 21.22
C TYR A 157 5.78 7.23 21.96
N THR A 158 5.30 7.15 23.21
CA THR A 158 5.38 5.95 24.05
C THR A 158 4.01 5.34 24.37
N ARG A 159 2.91 6.02 24.01
CA ARG A 159 1.54 5.51 24.19
C ARG A 159 1.07 4.74 22.97
N LYS A 160 0.55 3.52 23.19
CA LYS A 160 -0.10 2.72 22.14
C LYS A 160 -1.38 3.40 21.65
N ARG A 161 -1.53 3.44 20.32
CA ARG A 161 -2.78 3.77 19.62
C ARG A 161 -3.33 2.50 18.98
N TYR A 162 -4.58 2.16 19.29
CA TYR A 162 -5.20 0.93 18.85
C TYR A 162 -6.09 1.16 17.62
N ALA A 163 -6.08 0.19 16.70
CA ALA A 163 -6.93 0.17 15.52
C ALA A 163 -8.39 -0.26 15.82
N ASP A 164 -8.65 -0.77 17.03
CA ASP A 164 -9.92 -1.37 17.46
C ASP A 164 -10.44 -2.46 16.53
N ILE A 165 -9.52 -3.30 16.05
CA ILE A 165 -9.80 -4.49 15.23
C ILE A 165 -9.18 -5.69 15.96
N ASP A 166 -9.89 -6.82 15.93
CA ASP A 166 -9.41 -8.03 16.60
C ASP A 166 -8.06 -8.50 16.07
N ARG A 167 -7.19 -8.95 16.98
CA ARG A 167 -5.84 -9.41 16.67
C ARG A 167 -5.83 -10.50 15.61
N SER A 168 -6.78 -11.44 15.65
CA SER A 168 -6.86 -12.58 14.71
C SER A 168 -7.00 -12.13 13.25
N ILE A 169 -7.62 -10.97 13.01
CA ILE A 169 -7.73 -10.40 11.66
C ILE A 169 -6.35 -9.96 11.15
N PHE A 170 -5.52 -9.37 12.01
CA PHE A 170 -4.15 -9.02 11.64
C PHE A 170 -3.25 -10.24 11.42
N GLU A 171 -3.49 -11.35 12.10
CA GLU A 171 -2.78 -12.61 11.82
C GLU A 171 -3.11 -13.14 10.42
N ILE A 172 -4.38 -13.10 10.01
CA ILE A 172 -4.82 -13.46 8.65
C ILE A 172 -4.19 -12.54 7.61
N ILE A 173 -4.14 -11.23 7.88
CA ILE A 173 -3.53 -10.24 6.99
C ILE A 173 -2.02 -10.49 6.87
N ALA A 174 -1.32 -10.69 7.98
CA ALA A 174 0.10 -11.00 8.01
C ALA A 174 0.41 -12.27 7.21
N GLN A 175 -0.41 -13.32 7.34
CA GLN A 175 -0.25 -14.55 6.55
C GLN A 175 -0.44 -14.29 5.04
N GLY A 176 -1.43 -13.48 4.65
CA GLY A 176 -1.61 -13.06 3.26
C GLY A 176 -0.41 -12.28 2.71
N MET A 177 0.16 -11.38 3.52
CA MET A 177 1.37 -10.63 3.18
C MET A 177 2.62 -11.51 3.09
N ALA A 178 2.78 -12.50 3.96
CA ALA A 178 3.85 -13.49 3.86
C ALA A 178 3.72 -14.33 2.58
N ASN A 179 2.49 -14.78 2.26
CA ASN A 179 2.22 -15.52 1.03
C ASN A 179 2.47 -14.68 -0.23
N ALA A 180 2.28 -13.35 -0.16
CA ALA A 180 2.65 -12.46 -1.26
C ALA A 180 4.16 -12.52 -1.55
N VAL A 181 4.98 -12.69 -0.52
CA VAL A 181 6.44 -12.78 -0.63
C VAL A 181 6.90 -14.17 -1.03
N THR A 182 6.32 -15.24 -0.50
CA THR A 182 6.76 -16.61 -0.82
C THR A 182 6.26 -17.11 -2.16
N GLY A 183 5.09 -16.63 -2.62
CA GLY A 183 4.44 -17.15 -3.82
C GLY A 183 3.62 -16.14 -4.64
N GLY A 184 3.52 -14.89 -4.21
CA GLY A 184 2.63 -13.89 -4.82
C GLY A 184 3.34 -12.72 -5.49
N THR A 185 2.78 -11.52 -5.33
CA THR A 185 3.23 -10.31 -6.03
C THR A 185 4.56 -9.73 -5.52
N CYS A 186 5.03 -10.18 -4.36
CA CYS A 186 6.20 -9.63 -3.65
C CYS A 186 7.41 -10.60 -3.67
N ARG A 187 7.46 -11.55 -4.60
CA ARG A 187 8.47 -12.64 -4.62
C ARG A 187 9.92 -12.20 -4.42
N THR A 188 10.31 -11.06 -4.99
CA THR A 188 11.69 -10.55 -4.87
C THR A 188 12.07 -10.18 -3.43
N ALA A 189 11.11 -9.90 -2.54
CA ALA A 189 11.39 -9.61 -1.13
C ALA A 189 11.63 -10.87 -0.27
N ASN A 190 11.68 -12.08 -0.85
CA ASN A 190 11.79 -13.32 -0.09
C ASN A 190 13.19 -13.54 0.49
N LEU A 191 13.31 -13.55 1.81
CA LEU A 191 14.57 -13.76 2.55
C LEU A 191 14.55 -15.06 3.37
N LEU A 192 13.72 -16.03 3.00
CA LEU A 192 13.75 -17.36 3.62
C LEU A 192 15.00 -18.16 3.19
N PRO A 193 15.51 -19.03 4.06
CA PRO A 193 14.96 -19.41 5.37
C PRO A 193 15.31 -18.46 6.53
N GLU A 194 16.16 -17.46 6.32
CA GLU A 194 16.72 -16.64 7.40
C GLU A 194 15.68 -15.72 8.05
N ILE A 195 14.84 -15.08 7.23
CA ILE A 195 13.87 -14.07 7.67
C ILE A 195 12.55 -14.25 6.91
N GLU A 196 11.47 -14.56 7.63
CA GLU A 196 10.13 -14.56 7.04
C GLU A 196 9.62 -13.12 6.88
N VAL A 197 9.55 -12.64 5.64
CA VAL A 197 9.12 -11.26 5.33
C VAL A 197 7.63 -11.23 5.01
N CYS A 198 6.92 -10.25 5.58
CA CYS A 198 5.55 -9.90 5.17
C CYS A 198 5.60 -8.67 4.28
N GLY A 199 5.01 -8.74 3.07
CA GLY A 199 5.04 -7.62 2.14
C GLY A 199 3.79 -7.47 1.30
N LYS A 200 3.52 -6.25 0.84
CA LYS A 200 2.47 -5.96 -0.14
C LYS A 200 2.96 -4.93 -1.15
N THR A 201 2.72 -5.20 -2.42
CA THR A 201 2.95 -4.26 -3.52
C THR A 201 1.77 -3.31 -3.71
N GLY A 202 2.07 -2.13 -4.22
CA GLY A 202 1.08 -1.20 -4.77
C GLY A 202 1.57 -0.62 -6.09
N THR A 203 0.61 -0.19 -6.90
CA THR A 203 0.86 0.61 -8.10
C THR A 203 -0.12 1.79 -8.03
N SER A 204 0.39 3.01 -7.94
CA SER A 204 -0.45 4.21 -7.94
C SER A 204 -0.49 4.79 -9.34
N GLN A 205 -1.68 5.04 -9.87
CA GLN A 205 -1.83 5.57 -11.21
C GLN A 205 -1.33 7.01 -11.26
N ASN A 206 -0.56 7.35 -12.29
CA ASN A 206 -0.07 8.70 -12.52
C ASN A 206 -0.60 9.25 -13.85
N PRO A 207 -1.51 10.23 -13.85
CA PRO A 207 -2.03 10.79 -15.09
C PRO A 207 -0.98 11.60 -15.88
N HIS A 208 0.16 11.92 -15.29
CA HIS A 208 1.21 12.76 -15.87
C HIS A 208 2.49 12.00 -16.26
N GLY A 209 2.48 10.66 -16.20
CA GLY A 209 3.65 9.85 -16.53
C GLY A 209 3.48 8.38 -16.19
N ASP A 210 4.59 7.70 -15.94
CA ASP A 210 4.56 6.31 -15.49
C ASP A 210 3.96 6.22 -14.09
N ASP A 211 3.26 5.12 -13.82
CA ASP A 211 2.71 4.80 -12.50
C ASP A 211 3.81 4.81 -11.43
N HIS A 212 3.43 5.08 -10.19
CA HIS A 212 4.35 4.99 -9.06
C HIS A 212 4.41 3.55 -8.55
N SER A 213 5.62 3.10 -8.24
CA SER A 213 5.91 1.77 -7.70
C SER A 213 5.93 1.84 -6.18
N LEU A 214 5.09 1.07 -5.50
CA LEU A 214 4.98 1.05 -4.05
C LEU A 214 5.24 -0.34 -3.47
N PHE A 215 5.87 -0.35 -2.30
CA PHE A 215 6.02 -1.53 -1.46
C PHE A 215 5.84 -1.13 0.00
N MET A 216 5.11 -1.94 0.76
CA MET A 216 5.11 -1.88 2.21
C MET A 216 5.37 -3.27 2.77
N GLY A 217 6.04 -3.36 3.90
CA GLY A 217 6.31 -4.64 4.52
C GLY A 217 6.86 -4.51 5.93
N PHE A 218 6.93 -5.65 6.62
CA PHE A 218 7.58 -5.77 7.91
C PHE A 218 8.25 -7.13 8.03
N ALA A 219 9.25 -7.19 8.91
CA ALA A 219 9.98 -8.42 9.16
C ALA A 219 10.61 -8.45 10.56
N PRO A 220 10.87 -9.65 11.11
CA PRO A 220 10.30 -10.92 10.67
C PRO A 220 8.77 -10.94 10.88
N LYS A 221 8.05 -11.88 10.26
CA LYS A 221 6.59 -12.02 10.43
C LYS A 221 6.20 -12.19 11.89
N ASP A 222 6.95 -13.07 12.56
CA ASP A 222 6.86 -13.34 13.98
C ASP A 222 7.93 -12.54 14.72
N ASN A 223 7.55 -11.88 15.81
CA ASN A 223 8.36 -10.88 16.51
C ASN A 223 8.96 -9.79 15.59
N PRO A 224 8.13 -8.95 14.94
CA PRO A 224 8.60 -7.95 13.99
C PRO A 224 9.55 -6.93 14.62
N ARG A 225 10.61 -6.59 13.88
CA ARG A 225 11.66 -5.65 14.30
C ARG A 225 11.71 -4.39 13.45
N VAL A 226 11.21 -4.45 12.22
CA VAL A 226 11.22 -3.33 11.28
C VAL A 226 9.97 -3.34 10.41
N ALA A 227 9.44 -2.14 10.15
CA ALA A 227 8.40 -1.89 9.15
C ALA A 227 8.93 -0.86 8.15
N ILE A 228 8.73 -1.11 6.85
CA ILE A 228 9.24 -0.27 5.77
C ILE A 228 8.13 0.07 4.78
N ALA A 229 8.23 1.27 4.21
CA ALA A 229 7.49 1.66 3.02
C ALA A 229 8.46 2.27 2.02
N VAL A 230 8.32 1.87 0.76
CA VAL A 230 9.11 2.34 -0.37
C VAL A 230 8.15 2.88 -1.41
N VAL A 231 8.40 4.11 -1.85
CA VAL A 231 7.68 4.74 -2.95
C VAL A 231 8.71 5.21 -3.97
N VAL A 232 8.56 4.76 -5.20
CA VAL A 232 9.38 5.18 -6.34
C VAL A 232 8.46 5.85 -7.35
N GLU A 233 8.55 7.18 -7.42
CA GLU A 233 7.81 7.97 -8.38
C GLU A 233 8.20 7.59 -9.81
N ASN A 234 7.22 7.47 -10.69
CA ASN A 234 7.40 6.99 -12.07
C ASN A 234 8.08 5.60 -12.16
N GLY A 235 8.06 4.83 -11.08
CA GLY A 235 8.72 3.53 -10.98
C GLY A 235 8.00 2.38 -11.68
N ARG A 236 6.91 2.65 -12.41
CA ARG A 236 6.03 1.68 -13.07
C ARG A 236 5.41 0.72 -12.05
N PHE A 237 5.55 -0.59 -12.25
CA PHE A 237 4.95 -1.59 -11.38
C PHE A 237 5.65 -1.69 -10.01
N GLY A 238 4.86 -1.85 -8.94
CA GLY A 238 5.36 -2.08 -7.57
C GLY A 238 6.47 -3.14 -7.47
N ALA A 239 6.30 -4.26 -8.18
CA ALA A 239 7.23 -5.39 -8.17
C ALA A 239 8.59 -5.11 -8.85
N SER A 240 8.68 -4.09 -9.72
CA SER A 240 9.88 -3.85 -10.54
C SER A 240 10.98 -3.10 -9.78
N ASN A 241 10.59 -2.17 -8.91
CA ASN A 241 11.53 -1.25 -8.24
C ASN A 241 11.31 -1.22 -6.73
N ALA A 242 10.10 -0.94 -6.25
CA ALA A 242 9.85 -0.78 -4.82
C ALA A 242 10.06 -2.08 -4.02
N VAL A 243 9.62 -3.25 -4.52
CA VAL A 243 9.86 -4.54 -3.84
C VAL A 243 11.35 -4.89 -3.76
N PRO A 244 12.14 -4.83 -4.86
CA PRO A 244 13.59 -4.99 -4.80
C PRO A 244 14.30 -4.04 -3.83
N ILE A 245 13.92 -2.76 -3.81
CA ILE A 245 14.51 -1.80 -2.87
C ILE A 245 14.16 -2.21 -1.43
N GLY A 246 12.92 -2.62 -1.18
CA GLY A 246 12.51 -3.15 0.12
C GLY A 246 13.34 -4.36 0.55
N ARG A 247 13.65 -5.28 -0.37
CA ARG A 247 14.56 -6.41 -0.10
C ARG A 247 15.93 -5.91 0.38
N LEU A 248 16.56 -5.00 -0.37
CA LEU A 248 17.88 -4.47 -0.05
C LEU A 248 17.88 -3.73 1.28
N MET A 249 16.84 -2.94 1.58
CA MET A 249 16.68 -2.27 2.87
C MET A 249 16.59 -3.27 4.03
N LEU A 250 15.82 -4.35 3.88
CA LEU A 250 15.71 -5.39 4.90
C LEU A 250 17.04 -6.10 5.11
N GLN A 251 17.74 -6.48 4.04
CA GLN A 251 19.07 -7.08 4.14
C GLN A 251 20.06 -6.19 4.86
N LYS A 252 20.11 -4.90 4.47
CA LYS A 252 20.96 -3.92 5.14
C LYS A 252 20.59 -3.75 6.61
N PHE A 253 19.30 -3.78 6.96
CA PHE A 253 18.86 -3.68 8.35
C PHE A 253 19.27 -4.89 9.21
N PHE A 254 19.12 -6.12 8.70
CA PHE A 254 19.39 -7.34 9.47
C PHE A 254 20.86 -7.77 9.45
N ASN A 255 21.57 -7.53 8.35
CA ASN A 255 22.94 -8.03 8.14
C ASN A 255 24.00 -6.92 8.18
N ASP A 256 23.58 -5.66 8.36
CA ASP A 256 24.41 -4.46 8.20
C ASP A 256 25.17 -4.39 6.86
N SER A 257 24.73 -5.16 5.86
CA SER A 257 25.35 -5.27 4.54
C SER A 257 24.39 -5.86 3.52
N ILE A 258 24.70 -5.66 2.23
CA ILE A 258 24.03 -6.36 1.13
C ILE A 258 24.86 -7.59 0.78
N PRO A 259 24.30 -8.82 0.83
CA PRO A 259 25.01 -10.03 0.46
C PRO A 259 25.54 -10.00 -0.98
N GLU A 260 26.65 -10.68 -1.24
CA GLU A 260 27.27 -10.72 -2.57
C GLU A 260 26.30 -11.25 -3.63
N THR A 261 25.44 -12.21 -3.26
CA THR A 261 24.40 -12.78 -4.12
C THR A 261 23.37 -11.76 -4.62
N ASP A 262 23.22 -10.62 -3.95
CA ASP A 262 22.29 -9.55 -4.30
C ASP A 262 22.97 -8.25 -4.71
N LYS A 263 24.31 -8.25 -4.87
CA LYS A 263 25.04 -7.08 -5.40
C LYS A 263 24.64 -6.71 -6.83
N TRP A 264 24.29 -7.69 -7.65
CA TRP A 264 23.72 -7.43 -8.98
C TRP A 264 22.40 -6.63 -8.89
N LEU A 265 21.59 -6.89 -7.86
CA LEU A 265 20.29 -6.24 -7.66
C LEU A 265 20.50 -4.80 -7.20
N GLU A 266 21.41 -4.59 -6.24
CA GLU A 266 21.86 -3.26 -5.82
C GLU A 266 22.38 -2.45 -7.01
N ASN A 267 23.31 -3.02 -7.79
CA ASN A 267 23.85 -2.39 -8.98
C ASN A 267 22.75 -2.06 -10.01
N ARG A 268 21.80 -2.97 -10.25
CA ARG A 268 20.67 -2.70 -11.14
C ARG A 268 19.87 -1.50 -10.65
N ILE A 269 19.50 -1.46 -9.36
CA ILE A 269 18.70 -0.37 -8.79
C ILE A 269 19.42 0.97 -8.88
N VAL A 270 20.70 1.02 -8.48
CA VAL A 270 21.51 2.26 -8.52
C VAL A 270 21.66 2.80 -9.94
N ASN A 271 21.78 1.92 -10.93
CA ASN A 271 21.91 2.29 -12.34
C ASN A 271 20.56 2.40 -13.09
N THR A 272 19.43 2.22 -12.41
CA THR A 272 18.12 2.34 -13.05
C THR A 272 17.76 3.82 -13.18
N THR A 273 17.69 4.30 -14.42
CA THR A 273 17.24 5.66 -14.73
C THR A 273 15.71 5.72 -14.74
N ILE A 274 15.14 6.45 -13.78
CA ILE A 274 13.71 6.72 -13.68
C ILE A 274 13.50 8.20 -13.97
N LEU A 275 13.27 8.53 -15.24
CA LEU A 275 13.01 9.90 -15.67
C LEU A 275 11.50 10.15 -15.73
N PRO A 276 11.02 11.31 -15.25
CA PRO A 276 9.66 11.75 -15.53
C PRO A 276 9.41 11.82 -17.04
N HIS A 277 8.21 11.46 -17.47
CA HIS A 277 7.82 11.40 -18.89
C HIS A 277 8.07 12.72 -19.65
N ILE A 278 8.08 13.85 -18.95
CA ILE A 278 8.37 15.18 -19.52
C ILE A 278 9.78 15.21 -20.14
N TYR A 279 10.79 14.63 -19.47
CA TYR A 279 12.17 14.62 -19.95
C TYR A 279 12.41 13.61 -21.08
N THR A 280 11.65 12.50 -21.12
CA THR A 280 11.76 11.52 -22.20
C THR A 280 11.17 12.04 -23.52
N ARG A 281 10.14 12.90 -23.47
CA ARG A 281 9.56 13.54 -24.66
C ARG A 281 10.56 14.47 -25.35
N GLU A 282 11.30 15.27 -24.59
CA GLU A 282 12.34 16.15 -25.16
C GLU A 282 13.52 15.35 -25.74
N LEU A 283 13.94 14.27 -25.10
CA LEU A 283 14.99 13.38 -25.63
C LEU A 283 14.61 12.72 -26.97
N SER A 284 13.31 12.40 -27.18
CA SER A 284 12.82 11.91 -28.47
C SER A 284 12.75 12.99 -29.55
N ILE A 285 12.58 14.26 -29.17
CA ILE A 285 12.60 15.39 -30.12
C ILE A 285 14.03 15.69 -30.56
N VAL A 286 15.00 15.67 -29.63
CA VAL A 286 16.43 15.91 -29.95
C VAL A 286 17.02 14.82 -30.85
N LYS A 287 16.60 13.56 -30.71
CA LYS A 287 17.03 12.46 -31.60
C LYS A 287 16.55 12.59 -33.05
N ASN A 288 15.47 13.33 -33.31
CA ASN A 288 14.93 13.52 -34.66
C ASN A 288 15.53 14.72 -35.40
N ASP A 289 16.26 15.62 -34.71
CA ASP A 289 16.83 16.83 -35.32
C ASP A 289 18.32 16.68 -35.69
N SER A 290 18.99 15.66 -35.18
CA SER A 290 20.37 15.33 -35.59
C SER A 290 20.36 14.26 -36.69
N LEU A 291 20.10 14.68 -37.94
CA LEU A 291 20.57 14.11 -39.23
C LEU A 291 19.58 14.41 -40.37
N GLN A 292 19.46 15.67 -40.78
CA GLN A 292 19.14 16.03 -42.17
C GLN A 292 20.00 17.21 -42.64
N ASN A 293 21.32 17.02 -42.66
CA ASN A 293 22.16 17.82 -43.55
C ASN A 293 22.04 17.22 -44.96
N LYS A 294 21.21 17.90 -45.77
CA LYS A 294 21.08 17.68 -47.22
C LYS A 294 22.46 17.85 -47.89
N LYS A 295 22.86 16.84 -48.65
CA LYS A 295 23.65 17.01 -49.87
C LYS A 295 22.69 17.11 -51.04
#